data_AF-A0A1K2HML2-F1
#
_entry.id   AF-A0A1K2HML2-F1
#
_cell.length_a   1.000
_cell.length_b   1.000
_cell.length_c   1.000
_cell.angle_alpha   90.00
_cell.angle_beta   90.00
_cell.angle_gamma   90.00
#
_symmetry.space_group_name_H-M   'P 1'
#
loop_
_entity.id
_entity.type
_entity.pdbx_description
1 polymer ?
#
loop_
_entity_poly.entity_id
_entity_poly.type
_entity_poly.pdbx_seq_one_letter_code
_entity_poly.pdbx_strand_id
1 'polypeptide(L)' 'MKWLLLCLSCLMLLAATPAWADVSRDDAAAAAQRQTGGRVLSVDRSERDGRPVWRVKVVTEQGEVKVVFIDAASGRAI' A
#
# COMPACT_ATOMS: atom_id res chain seq x y z
N MET A 1 -41.20 -1.12 -24.89
CA MET A 1 -39.80 -1.18 -25.38
C MET A 1 -38.87 -0.14 -24.75
N LYS A 2 -39.35 0.99 -24.22
CA LYS A 2 -38.50 2.01 -23.56
C LYS A 2 -38.04 1.64 -22.14
N TRP A 3 -38.80 0.82 -21.41
CA TRP A 3 -38.43 0.34 -20.05
C TRP A 3 -37.36 -0.76 -20.04
N LEU A 4 -37.21 -1.50 -21.13
CA LEU A 4 -36.17 -2.54 -21.24
C LEU A 4 -34.76 -1.94 -21.42
N LEU A 5 -34.69 -0.76 -22.06
CA LEU A 5 -33.46 0.02 -22.20
C LEU A 5 -33.06 0.75 -20.89
N LEU A 6 -33.99 0.99 -19.97
CA LEU A 6 -33.71 1.64 -18.68
C LEU A 6 -33.13 0.67 -17.64
N CYS A 7 -33.47 -0.62 -17.70
CA CYS A 7 -32.89 -1.63 -16.81
C CYS A 7 -31.45 -1.99 -17.18
N LEU A 8 -31.09 -1.89 -18.47
CA LEU A 8 -29.76 -2.27 -18.96
C LEU A 8 -28.68 -1.24 -18.59
N SER A 9 -29.05 0.04 -18.43
CA SER A 9 -28.13 1.12 -18.05
C SER A 9 -27.83 1.15 -16.55
N CYS A 10 -28.71 0.63 -15.69
CA CYS A 10 -28.47 0.55 -14.24
C CYS A 10 -27.49 -0.58 -13.87
N LEU A 11 -27.37 -1.61 -14.71
CA LEU A 11 -26.51 -2.78 -14.45
C LEU A 11 -25.02 -2.50 -14.68
N MET A 12 -24.66 -1.47 -15.45
CA MET A 12 -23.27 -1.09 -15.74
C MET A 12 -22.62 -0.24 -14.64
N LEU A 13 -23.39 0.38 -13.73
CA LEU A 13 -22.83 1.22 -12.66
C LEU A 13 -22.37 0.43 -11.42
N LEU A 14 -22.61 -0.88 -11.35
CA LEU A 14 -22.30 -1.69 -10.15
C LEU A 14 -20.91 -2.36 -10.17
N ALA A 15 -20.12 -2.20 -11.23
CA ALA A 15 -18.87 -2.95 -11.43
C ALA A 15 -17.59 -2.20 -11.03
N ALA A 16 -17.67 -0.95 -10.60
CA ALA A 16 -16.51 -0.19 -10.15
C ALA A 16 -16.32 -0.32 -8.64
N THR A 17 -16.10 -1.53 -8.13
CA THR A 17 -15.51 -1.66 -6.79
C THR A 17 -14.08 -1.11 -6.90
N PRO A 18 -13.71 -0.03 -6.19
CA PRO A 18 -12.31 0.32 -6.09
C PRO A 18 -11.63 -0.87 -5.43
N ALA A 19 -10.90 -1.66 -6.20
CA ALA A 19 -9.88 -2.51 -5.63
C ALA A 19 -8.91 -1.52 -4.99
N TRP A 20 -8.98 -1.35 -3.66
CA TRP A 20 -7.95 -0.64 -2.92
C TRP A 20 -6.66 -1.40 -3.19
N ALA A 21 -5.95 -0.97 -4.23
CA ALA A 21 -4.67 -1.53 -4.56
C ALA A 21 -3.77 -1.27 -3.37
N ASP A 22 -3.17 -2.34 -2.85
CA ASP A 22 -2.13 -2.20 -1.85
C ASP A 22 -1.09 -1.18 -2.32
N VAL A 23 -0.60 -0.40 -1.37
CA VAL A 23 0.52 0.51 -1.55
C VAL A 23 1.67 -0.26 -2.16
N SER A 24 2.27 0.34 -3.20
CA SER A 24 3.34 -0.31 -3.93
C SER A 24 4.59 -0.48 -3.07
N ARG A 25 5.48 -1.37 -3.50
CA ARG A 25 6.79 -1.55 -2.88
C ARG A 25 7.59 -0.23 -2.83
N ASP A 26 7.51 0.56 -3.89
CA ASP A 26 8.29 1.79 -4.04
C ASP A 26 7.69 2.93 -3.21
N ASP A 27 6.36 3.00 -3.10
CA ASP A 27 5.68 3.93 -2.20
C ASP A 27 6.02 3.64 -0.73
N ALA A 28 6.08 2.36 -0.35
CA ALA A 28 6.50 1.95 0.99
C ALA A 28 7.96 2.31 1.26
N ALA A 29 8.85 2.14 0.26
CA ALA A 29 10.24 2.60 0.34
C ALA A 29 10.30 4.12 0.59
N ALA A 30 9.58 4.89 -0.23
CA ALA A 30 9.55 6.35 -0.12
C ALA A 30 8.96 6.83 1.21
N ALA A 31 7.95 6.13 1.75
CA ALA A 31 7.41 6.41 3.08
C ALA A 31 8.47 6.19 4.18
N ALA A 32 9.18 5.06 4.15
CA ALA A 32 10.23 4.76 5.11
C ALA A 32 11.43 5.73 5.02
N GLN A 33 11.80 6.15 3.81
CA GLN A 33 12.85 7.16 3.62
C GLN A 33 12.45 8.51 4.20
N ARG A 34 11.22 8.98 3.93
CA ARG A 34 10.71 10.24 4.49
C ARG A 34 10.67 10.23 6.02
N GLN A 35 10.38 9.08 6.62
CA GLN A 35 10.30 8.96 8.07
C GLN A 35 11.68 8.92 8.75
N THR A 36 12.65 8.26 8.12
CA THR A 36 13.95 7.98 8.75
C THR A 36 15.10 8.87 8.28
N GLY A 37 14.95 9.51 7.12
CA GLY A 37 16.04 10.20 6.42
C GLY A 37 17.14 9.27 5.87
N GLY A 38 16.97 7.95 6.01
CA GLY A 38 17.99 6.97 5.63
C GLY A 38 17.83 6.39 4.23
N ARG A 39 18.75 5.50 3.86
CA ARG A 39 18.75 4.77 2.59
C ARG A 39 18.08 3.41 2.74
N VAL A 40 17.11 3.10 1.89
CA VAL A 40 16.45 1.79 1.86
C VAL A 40 17.43 0.73 1.38
N LEU A 41 17.53 -0.35 2.15
CA LEU A 41 18.33 -1.54 1.85
C LEU A 41 17.47 -2.66 1.24
N SER A 42 16.28 -2.89 1.81
CA SER A 42 15.32 -3.87 1.29
C SER A 42 13.89 -3.46 1.59
N VAL A 43 12.98 -3.96 0.76
CA VAL A 43 11.53 -3.86 0.96
C VAL A 43 10.95 -5.23 0.68
N ASP A 44 10.40 -5.84 1.72
CA ASP A 44 9.90 -7.21 1.70
C ASP A 44 8.43 -7.22 2.14
N ARG A 45 7.60 -8.01 1.45
CA ARG A 45 6.20 -8.21 1.88
C ARG A 45 6.19 -9.10 3.12
N SER A 46 5.42 -8.73 4.12
CA SER A 46 5.31 -9.45 5.39
C SER A 46 3.90 -9.35 5.95
N GLU A 47 3.67 -9.96 7.10
CA GLU A 47 2.41 -9.92 7.82
C GLU A 47 2.67 -9.58 9.29
N ARG A 48 1.78 -8.79 9.88
CA ARG A 48 1.78 -8.45 11.30
C ARG A 48 0.35 -8.42 11.81
N ASP A 49 0.07 -9.17 12.87
CA ASP A 49 -1.27 -9.27 13.48
C ASP A 49 -2.38 -9.59 12.46
N GLY A 50 -2.09 -10.48 11.50
CA GLY A 50 -3.01 -10.88 10.43
C GLY A 50 -3.20 -9.83 9.33
N ARG A 51 -2.39 -8.75 9.32
CA ARG A 51 -2.47 -7.67 8.34
C ARG A 51 -1.23 -7.66 7.44
N PRO A 52 -1.40 -7.47 6.12
CA PRO A 52 -0.25 -7.36 5.23
C PRO A 52 0.49 -6.04 5.46
N VAL A 53 1.82 -6.12 5.52
CA VAL A 53 2.71 -4.99 5.75
C VAL A 53 3.92 -5.07 4.82
N TRP A 54 4.53 -3.93 4.56
CA TRP A 54 5.87 -3.85 4.00
C TRP A 54 6.88 -3.73 5.14
N ARG A 55 7.84 -4.65 5.18
CA ARG A 55 9.00 -4.56 6.06
C ARG A 55 10.12 -3.87 5.28
N VAL A 56 10.41 -2.63 5.64
CA VAL A 56 11.43 -1.82 4.99
C VAL A 56 12.67 -1.75 5.89
N LYS A 57 13.81 -2.24 5.41
CA LYS A 57 15.10 -2.05 6.09
C LYS A 57 15.74 -0.78 5.58
N VAL A 58 16.14 0.09 6.50
CA VAL A 58 16.76 1.39 6.19
C VAL A 58 18.07 1.51 6.96
N VAL A 59 19.13 1.95 6.30
CA VAL A 59 20.37 2.39 6.96
C VAL A 59 20.34 3.90 7.18
N THR A 60 20.59 4.35 8.41
CA THR A 60 20.67 5.78 8.75
C THR A 60 22.04 6.34 8.40
N GLU A 61 22.20 7.66 8.47
CA GLU A 61 23.51 8.31 8.26
C GLU A 61 24.56 7.88 9.28
N GLN A 62 24.13 7.47 10.48
CA GLN A 62 24.99 6.93 11.53
C GLN A 62 25.42 5.48 11.28
N GLY A 63 24.93 4.85 10.21
CA GLY A 63 25.22 3.45 9.87
C GLY A 63 24.35 2.42 10.60
N GLU A 64 23.34 2.87 11.35
CA GLU A 64 22.40 1.98 12.04
C GLU A 64 21.37 1.42 11.06
N VAL A 65 21.03 0.14 11.17
CA VAL A 65 19.94 -0.47 10.39
C VAL A 65 18.66 -0.46 11.22
N LYS A 66 17.64 0.24 10.72
CA LYS A 66 16.29 0.30 11.29
C LYS A 66 15.31 -0.46 10.41
N VAL A 67 14.34 -1.12 11.05
CA VAL A 67 13.23 -1.79 10.36
C VAL A 67 11.98 -0.95 10.56
N VAL A 68 11.38 -0.50 9.46
CA VAL A 68 10.12 0.24 9.44
C VAL A 68 9.04 -0.66 8.86
N PHE A 69 7.91 -0.78 9.55
CA PHE A 69 6.74 -1.47 9.02
C PHE A 69 5.78 -0.44 8.45
N ILE A 70 5.38 -0.65 7.20
CA ILE A 70 4.38 0.18 6.52
C ILE A 70 3.15 -0.68 6.29
N ASP A 71 2.00 -0.26 6.82
CA ASP A 71 0.71 -0.89 6.54
C ASP A 71 0.46 -0.88 5.04
N ALA A 72 0.21 -2.04 4.47
CA ALA A 72 0.19 -2.16 3.02
C ALA A 72 -1.09 -1.61 2.38
N ALA A 73 -2.19 -1.52 3.13
CA ALA A 73 -3.43 -0.93 2.63
C ALA A 73 -3.39 0.60 2.64
N SER A 74 -2.78 1.21 3.66
CA SER A 74 -2.82 2.67 3.89
C SER A 74 -1.50 3.40 3.64
N GLY A 75 -0.38 2.68 3.57
CA GLY A 75 0.95 3.28 3.40
C GLY A 75 1.48 3.97 4.65
N ARG A 76 0.83 3.78 5.81
CA ARG A 76 1.23 4.40 7.08
C ARG A 76 2.23 3.53 7.83
N ALA A 77 3.19 4.16 8.49
CA ALA A 77 4.09 3.46 9.39
C ALA A 77 3.34 2.98 10.64
N ILE A 78 3.63 1.75 11.09
CA ILE A 78 3.00 1.07 12.23
C ILE A 78 4.00 0.32 13.11
#